data_AF-A0A1C3XHW7-F1
#
_entry.id   AF-A0A1C3XHW7-F1
#
_cell.length_a   1.000
_cell.length_b   1.000
_cell.length_c   1.000
_cell.angle_alpha   90.00
_cell.angle_beta   90.00
_cell.angle_gamma   90.00
#
_symmetry.space_group_name_H-M   'P 1'
#
loop_
_entity.id
_entity.type
_entity.pdbx_description
1 polymer ?
#
loop_
_entity_poly.entity_id
_entity_poly.type
_entity_poly.pdbx_seq_one_letter_code
_entity_poly.pdbx_strand_id
1 'polypeptide(L)'
;MFNTNALHNLLNVSITLSALIVAILLATGCAQLADGTLECSQSFVGPSYTAAAVAALSALKIAVNIMRDGISGLIKPQPPVDK
;
A
#
# COMPACT_ATOMS: atom_id res chain seq x y z
N MET A 1 -14.60 16.80 15.48
CA MET A 1 -14.72 16.32 14.09
C MET A 1 -13.40 15.66 13.69
N PHE A 2 -13.43 14.57 12.93
CA PHE A 2 -12.20 13.93 12.45
C PHE A 2 -11.59 14.77 11.30
N ASN A 3 -10.27 14.99 11.31
CA ASN A 3 -9.61 15.70 10.20
C ASN A 3 -9.26 14.71 9.07
N THR A 4 -10.26 14.42 8.23
CA THR A 4 -10.13 13.52 7.08
C THR A 4 -9.04 13.96 6.10
N ASN A 5 -8.72 15.26 6.02
CA ASN A 5 -7.67 15.77 5.13
C ASN A 5 -6.26 15.42 5.67
N ALA A 6 -6.04 15.54 6.98
CA ALA A 6 -4.82 15.06 7.62
C ALA A 6 -4.66 13.53 7.51
N LEU A 7 -5.77 12.78 7.64
CA LEU A 7 -5.80 11.33 7.39
C LEU A 7 -5.40 11.00 5.94
N HIS A 8 -5.87 11.78 4.96
CA HIS A 8 -5.55 11.56 3.55
C HIS A 8 -4.07 11.84 3.24
N ASN A 9 -3.50 12.91 3.79
CA ASN A 9 -2.08 13.20 3.66
C ASN A 9 -1.20 12.14 4.34
N LEU A 10 -1.59 11.64 5.52
CA LEU A 10 -0.91 10.52 6.18
C LEU A 10 -0.93 9.27 5.29
N LEU A 11 -2.08 8.92 4.71
CA LEU A 11 -2.21 7.79 3.78
C LEU A 11 -1.34 7.95 2.54
N ASN A 12 -1.25 9.15 1.96
CA ASN A 12 -0.37 9.41 0.82
C ASN A 12 1.11 9.23 1.19
N VAL A 13 1.53 9.74 2.35
CA VAL A 13 2.89 9.51 2.88
C VAL A 13 3.15 8.01 3.09
N SER A 14 2.21 7.27 3.67
CA SER A 14 2.34 5.81 3.84
C SER A 14 2.47 5.06 2.51
N ILE A 15 1.70 5.45 1.49
CA ILE A 15 1.78 4.85 0.13
C ILE A 15 3.13 5.16 -0.51
N THR A 16 3.62 6.40 -0.44
CA THR A 16 4.96 6.79 -0.94
C THR A 16 6.07 6.01 -0.23
N LEU A 17 5.98 5.85 1.09
CA LEU A 17 6.96 5.05 1.86
C LEU A 17 6.92 3.57 1.45
N SER A 18 5.72 3.03 1.20
CA SER A 18 5.52 1.65 0.73
C SER A 18 6.14 1.44 -0.66
N ALA A 19 5.91 2.36 -1.58
CA ALA A 19 6.48 2.33 -2.93
C ALA A 19 8.02 2.46 -2.90
N LEU A 20 8.57 3.28 -2.00
CA LEU A 20 10.02 3.37 -1.79
C LEU A 20 10.62 2.05 -1.28
N ILE A 21 9.96 1.37 -0.32
CA ILE A 21 10.39 0.05 0.16
C ILE A 21 10.38 -0.98 -0.98
N VAL A 22 9.33 -1.01 -1.80
CA VAL A 22 9.26 -1.89 -2.98
C VAL A 22 10.35 -1.56 -4.00
N ALA A 23 10.62 -0.28 -4.28
CA ALA A 23 11.69 0.13 -5.19
C ALA A 23 13.08 -0.28 -4.68
N ILE A 24 13.32 -0.19 -3.37
CA ILE A 24 14.55 -0.69 -2.74
C ILE A 24 14.64 -2.22 -2.92
N LEU A 25 13.55 -2.96 -2.68
CA LEU A 25 13.54 -4.42 -2.81
C LEU A 25 13.82 -4.90 -4.26
N LEU A 26 13.28 -4.20 -5.27
CA LEU A 26 13.65 -4.48 -6.66
C LEU A 26 15.14 -4.17 -6.92
N ALA A 27 15.65 -3.05 -6.39
CA ALA A 27 17.08 -2.72 -6.49
C ALA A 27 18.00 -3.70 -5.73
N THR A 28 17.50 -4.42 -4.73
CA THR A 28 18.22 -5.49 -4.00
C THR A 28 17.98 -6.89 -4.56
N GLY A 29 17.45 -7.02 -5.78
CA GLY A 29 17.36 -8.31 -6.50
C GLY A 29 16.04 -9.06 -6.36
N CYS A 30 14.96 -8.41 -5.92
CA CYS A 30 13.60 -8.94 -6.16
C CYS A 30 13.13 -8.60 -7.58
N ALA A 31 12.31 -9.46 -8.18
CA ALA A 31 11.61 -9.21 -9.43
C ALA A 31 10.08 -9.22 -9.19
N GLN A 32 9.34 -8.32 -9.85
CA GLN A 32 7.88 -8.37 -9.83
C GLN A 32 7.37 -9.11 -11.07
N LEU A 33 6.56 -10.15 -10.85
CA LEU A 33 5.94 -10.95 -11.91
C LEU A 33 4.70 -10.24 -12.49
N ALA A 34 4.24 -10.72 -13.65
CA ALA A 34 3.08 -10.18 -14.36
C ALA A 34 1.74 -10.35 -13.61
N ASP A 35 1.69 -11.21 -12.58
CA ASP A 35 0.56 -11.35 -11.65
C ASP A 35 0.64 -10.38 -10.45
N GLY A 36 1.70 -9.58 -10.36
CA GLY A 36 1.98 -8.64 -9.28
C GLY A 36 2.76 -9.23 -8.10
N THR A 37 3.06 -10.53 -8.08
CA THR A 37 3.86 -11.15 -7.01
C THR A 37 5.32 -10.70 -7.04
N LEU A 38 5.98 -10.66 -5.87
CA LEU A 38 7.42 -10.41 -5.77
C LEU A 38 8.17 -11.73 -5.57
N GLU A 39 8.98 -12.12 -6.55
CA GLU A 39 10.02 -13.12 -6.42
C GLU A 39 11.23 -12.44 -5.78
N CYS A 40 11.72 -12.98 -4.67
CA CYS A 40 12.85 -12.45 -3.89
C CYS A 40 13.86 -13.55 -3.49
N SER A 41 13.80 -14.73 -4.10
CA SER A 41 14.70 -15.87 -3.83
C SER A 41 16.16 -15.64 -4.25
N GLN A 42 16.43 -14.55 -4.98
CA GLN A 42 17.78 -14.04 -5.28
C GLN A 42 18.13 -12.75 -4.52
N SER A 43 17.22 -12.22 -3.70
CA SER A 43 17.50 -11.07 -2.86
C SER A 43 18.21 -11.48 -1.56
N PHE A 44 19.10 -10.61 -1.08
CA PHE A 44 19.69 -10.75 0.26
C PHE A 44 18.70 -10.40 1.39
N VAL A 45 17.51 -9.88 1.06
CA VAL A 45 16.42 -9.61 2.02
C VAL A 45 15.43 -10.76 2.00
N GLY A 46 15.20 -11.39 3.16
CA GLY A 46 14.33 -12.56 3.29
C GLY A 46 12.89 -12.31 2.78
N PRO A 47 12.38 -13.11 1.81
CA PRO A 47 11.08 -12.87 1.15
C PRO A 47 9.88 -12.75 2.11
N SER A 48 9.93 -13.45 3.25
CA SER A 48 8.89 -13.43 4.28
C SER A 48 8.68 -12.06 4.91
N TYR A 49 9.75 -11.27 5.12
CA TYR A 49 9.65 -9.92 5.67
C TYR A 49 8.99 -8.95 4.68
N THR A 50 9.35 -9.06 3.41
CA THR A 50 8.71 -8.32 2.30
C THR A 50 7.22 -8.62 2.20
N ALA A 51 6.85 -9.90 2.17
CA ALA A 51 5.45 -10.31 2.08
C ALA A 51 4.62 -9.84 3.28
N ALA A 52 5.17 -9.97 4.50
CA ALA A 52 4.53 -9.49 5.73
C ALA A 52 4.33 -7.97 5.74
N ALA A 53 5.33 -7.19 5.30
CA ALA A 53 5.24 -5.74 5.22
C ALA A 53 4.15 -5.29 4.23
N VAL A 54 4.15 -5.83 3.01
CA VAL A 54 3.13 -5.51 1.98
C VAL A 54 1.73 -5.90 2.47
N ALA A 55 1.55 -7.10 3.01
CA ALA A 55 0.26 -7.56 3.53
C ALA A 55 -0.26 -6.67 4.67
N ALA A 56 0.60 -6.27 5.61
CA ALA A 56 0.24 -5.37 6.71
C ALA A 56 -0.18 -3.98 6.21
N LEU A 57 0.55 -3.42 5.24
CA LEU A 57 0.25 -2.12 4.63
C LEU A 57 -1.08 -2.15 3.85
N SER A 58 -1.33 -3.21 3.07
CA SER A 58 -2.61 -3.41 2.37
C SER A 58 -3.79 -3.57 3.34
N ALA A 59 -3.64 -4.37 4.40
CA ALA A 59 -4.68 -4.55 5.42
C ALA A 59 -4.98 -3.24 6.17
N LEU A 60 -3.94 -2.49 6.56
CA LEU A 60 -4.07 -1.17 7.18
C LEU A 60 -4.81 -0.19 6.25
N LYS A 61 -4.48 -0.17 4.95
CA LYS A 61 -5.15 0.69 3.97
C LYS A 61 -6.63 0.37 3.82
N ILE A 62 -7.01 -0.91 3.82
CA ILE A 62 -8.41 -1.35 3.79
C ILE A 62 -9.13 -0.91 5.08
N ALA A 63 -8.53 -1.16 6.26
CA ALA A 63 -9.11 -0.77 7.54
C ALA A 63 -9.36 0.75 7.64
N VAL A 64 -8.39 1.58 7.23
CA VAL A 64 -8.56 3.04 7.25
C VAL A 64 -9.60 3.51 6.22
N ASN A 65 -9.70 2.89 5.05
CA ASN A 65 -10.77 3.21 4.09
C ASN A 65 -12.16 2.90 4.69
N ILE A 66 -12.32 1.75 5.36
CA ILE A 66 -13.58 1.38 6.07
C ILE A 66 -13.88 2.39 7.20
N MET A 67 -12.88 2.81 7.97
CA MET A 67 -13.06 3.83 9.02
C MET A 67 -13.40 5.22 8.48
N ARG A 68 -12.98 5.55 7.26
CA ARG A 68 -13.22 6.85 6.61
C ARG A 68 -14.61 6.93 5.97
N ASP A 69 -14.99 5.90 5.23
CA ASP A 69 -16.11 5.92 4.28
C ASP A 69 -17.23 4.91 4.63
N GLY A 70 -17.02 4.09 5.66
CA GLY A 70 -17.81 2.88 5.90
C GLY A 70 -17.46 1.73 4.96
N ILE A 71 -18.04 0.55 5.18
CA ILE A 71 -17.83 -0.64 4.34
C ILE A 71 -18.24 -0.38 2.88
N SER A 72 -19.28 0.43 2.67
CA SER A 72 -19.74 0.86 1.33
C SER A 72 -18.72 1.70 0.58
N GLY A 73 -17.76 2.34 1.25
CA GLY A 73 -16.65 3.07 0.61
C GLY A 73 -15.71 2.21 -0.22
N LEU A 74 -15.67 0.90 0.04
CA LEU A 74 -14.88 -0.06 -0.75
C LEU A 74 -15.49 -0.33 -2.15
N ILE A 75 -16.78 -0.01 -2.35
CA ILE A 75 -17.55 -0.32 -3.56
C ILE A 75 -18.25 0.89 -4.17
N LYS A 76 -18.21 2.06 -3.51
CA LYS A 76 -18.77 3.30 -4.04
C LYS A 76 -17.81 3.93 -5.08
N PRO A 77 -18.30 4.37 -6.25
CA PRO A 77 -17.52 5.19 -7.16
C PRO A 77 -16.97 6.42 -6.44
N GLN A 78 -15.65 6.63 -6.54
CA GLN A 78 -15.03 7.84 -6.00
C GLN A 78 -15.49 9.05 -6.83
N PRO A 79 -15.79 10.21 -6.21
CA PRO A 79 -16.13 11.41 -6.96
C PRO A 79 -14.96 11.83 -7.86
N PRO A 80 -15.22 12.49 -9.00
CA PRO A 80 -14.16 13.07 -9.82
C PRO A 80 -13.28 14.00 -8.97
N VAL A 81 -11.97 13.94 -9.22
CA VAL A 81 -11.06 15.00 -8.75
C VAL A 81 -11.23 16.16 -9.73
N ASP A 82 -11.75 17.29 -9.26
CA ASP A 82 -11.80 18.52 -10.05
C ASP A 82 -10.38 18.96 -10.47
N LYS A 83 -10.27 19.57 -11.65
CA LYS A 83 -9.00 19.88 -12.33
C LYS A 83 -8.50 21.28 -12.03
#